data_AF-A0AAP0Q781-F1
#
_entry.id   AF-A0AAP0Q781-F1
#
_cell.length_a   1.000
_cell.length_b   1.000
_cell.length_c   1.000
_cell.angle_alpha   90.00
_cell.angle_beta   90.00
_cell.angle_gamma   90.00
#
_symmetry.space_group_name_H-M   'P 1'
#
loop_
_entity.id
_entity.type
_entity.pdbx_description
1 polymer ?
#
loop_
_entity_poly.entity_id
_entity_poly.type
_entity_poly.pdbx_seq_one_letter_code
_entity_poly.pdbx_strand_id
1 'polypeptide(L)'
;MFNQCDYLNLILYGTRLIFFDEYKVWFSLFIQLSNLLIVVFSLFCSCRLYMAYTCPFALAAWITRNYKGLQDKIQLVPIDLWKRPAWYKEKVYPENKVPALEHNNVVIGDSLDVVKYIDNNFEGPSLLPNDPAKREFVEELLAYTDKFVGAVYARLQGGGDAGAPFNYLETALQKFTDGPCTYSSRFERKGGSVGFLDQLLY
;
A
#
# COMPACT_ATOMS: atom_id res chain seq x y z
N MET A 1 -49.57 55.26 -3.20
CA MET A 1 -49.78 54.45 -4.42
C MET A 1 -48.68 53.39 -4.43
N PHE A 2 -48.95 52.24 -3.81
CA PHE A 2 -48.02 51.10 -3.83
C PHE A 2 -48.31 50.30 -5.10
N ASN A 3 -47.33 50.18 -5.98
CA ASN A 3 -47.52 49.53 -7.27
C ASN A 3 -47.54 48.00 -7.11
N GLN A 4 -48.37 47.37 -7.93
CA GLN A 4 -48.62 45.92 -7.95
C GLN A 4 -47.37 45.08 -8.34
N CYS A 5 -46.27 45.73 -8.72
CA CYS A 5 -44.98 45.11 -9.04
C CYS A 5 -44.08 44.84 -7.82
N ASP A 6 -44.34 45.45 -6.66
CA ASP A 6 -43.48 45.29 -5.47
C ASP A 6 -43.81 44.02 -4.66
N TYR A 7 -45.01 43.46 -4.82
CA TYR A 7 -45.43 42.23 -4.13
C TYR A 7 -44.90 40.95 -4.79
N LEU A 8 -44.69 40.94 -6.11
CA LEU A 8 -44.21 39.75 -6.84
C LEU A 8 -42.71 39.50 -6.65
N ASN A 9 -41.90 40.56 -6.46
CA ASN A 9 -40.48 40.42 -6.17
C ASN A 9 -40.20 39.88 -4.76
N LEU A 10 -41.04 40.19 -3.77
CA LEU A 10 -40.88 39.65 -2.41
C LEU A 10 -41.21 38.15 -2.35
N ILE A 11 -42.20 37.70 -3.13
CA ILE A 11 -42.61 36.28 -3.17
C ILE A 11 -41.58 35.43 -3.94
N LEU A 12 -41.00 35.94 -5.04
CA LEU A 12 -40.00 35.23 -5.83
C LEU A 12 -38.61 35.18 -5.17
N TYR A 13 -38.21 36.21 -4.41
CA TYR A 13 -36.98 36.15 -3.61
C TYR A 13 -37.15 35.30 -2.34
N GLY A 14 -38.32 35.37 -1.68
CA GLY A 14 -38.64 34.55 -0.51
C GLY A 14 -38.71 33.06 -0.83
N THR A 15 -39.37 32.67 -1.92
CA THR A 15 -39.47 31.24 -2.31
C THR A 15 -38.17 30.68 -2.90
N ARG A 16 -37.33 31.50 -3.54
CA ARG A 16 -36.01 31.09 -4.06
C ARG A 16 -34.94 30.90 -2.97
N LEU A 17 -35.12 31.53 -1.80
CA LEU A 17 -34.23 31.35 -0.64
C LEU A 17 -34.67 30.20 0.27
N ILE A 18 -35.99 29.97 0.43
CA ILE A 18 -36.49 28.87 1.27
C ILE A 18 -36.28 27.51 0.59
N PHE A 19 -36.38 27.43 -0.75
CA PHE A 19 -36.14 26.17 -1.48
C PHE A 19 -34.67 25.71 -1.51
N PHE A 20 -33.70 26.61 -1.26
CA PHE A 20 -32.28 26.26 -1.36
C PHE A 20 -31.64 25.82 -0.04
N ASP A 21 -32.20 26.22 1.11
CA ASP A 21 -31.62 25.88 2.41
C ASP A 21 -32.05 24.51 2.94
N GLU A 22 -33.29 24.07 2.68
CA GLU A 22 -33.72 22.71 3.06
C GLU A 22 -32.90 21.64 2.33
N TYR A 23 -32.66 21.79 1.02
CA TYR A 23 -31.88 20.82 0.25
C TYR A 23 -30.40 20.77 0.64
N LYS A 24 -29.80 21.84 1.16
CA LYS A 24 -28.40 21.79 1.64
C LYS A 24 -28.27 20.90 2.87
N VAL A 25 -29.24 20.94 3.77
CA VAL A 25 -29.25 20.09 4.97
C VAL A 25 -29.44 18.64 4.57
N TRP A 26 -30.39 18.35 3.68
CA TRP A 26 -30.60 17.00 3.15
C TRP A 26 -29.43 16.48 2.31
N PHE A 27 -28.78 17.34 1.53
CA PHE A 27 -27.59 16.99 0.74
C PHE A 27 -26.38 16.73 1.64
N SER A 28 -26.17 17.56 2.67
CA SER A 28 -25.14 17.31 3.70
C SER A 28 -25.41 16.01 4.46
N LEU A 29 -26.65 15.77 4.90
CA LEU A 29 -27.04 14.52 5.57
C LEU A 29 -26.89 13.30 4.66
N PHE A 30 -27.21 13.43 3.37
CA PHE A 30 -27.03 12.36 2.38
C PHE A 30 -25.54 12.04 2.16
N ILE A 31 -24.68 13.06 2.01
CA ILE A 31 -23.22 12.88 1.91
C ILE A 31 -22.67 12.27 3.21
N GLN A 32 -23.19 12.66 4.36
CA GLN A 32 -22.72 12.19 5.66
C GLN A 32 -23.17 10.75 5.92
N LEU A 33 -24.39 10.40 5.53
CA LEU A 33 -24.91 9.02 5.54
C LEU A 33 -24.19 8.15 4.51
N SER A 34 -23.87 8.65 3.32
CA SER A 34 -23.10 7.88 2.32
C SER A 34 -21.67 7.66 2.77
N ASN A 35 -21.01 8.67 3.36
CA ASN A 35 -19.67 8.52 3.94
C ASN A 35 -19.70 7.55 5.13
N LEU A 36 -20.74 7.61 5.97
CA LEU A 36 -20.92 6.65 7.06
C LEU A 36 -21.13 5.24 6.51
N LEU A 37 -21.91 5.07 5.44
CA LEU A 37 -22.13 3.79 4.79
C LEU A 37 -20.83 3.27 4.15
N ILE A 38 -20.03 4.12 3.52
CA ILE A 38 -18.71 3.79 2.95
C ILE A 38 -17.74 3.38 4.07
N VAL A 39 -17.72 4.09 5.20
CA VAL A 39 -16.89 3.75 6.37
C VAL A 39 -17.35 2.44 7.00
N VAL A 40 -18.65 2.22 7.13
CA VAL A 40 -19.22 0.95 7.62
C VAL A 40 -18.89 -0.19 6.65
N PHE A 41 -18.97 0.03 5.35
CA PHE A 41 -18.62 -0.98 4.35
C PHE A 41 -17.11 -1.26 4.32
N SER A 42 -16.26 -0.24 4.53
CA SER A 42 -14.81 -0.44 4.66
C SER A 42 -14.44 -1.16 5.96
N LEU A 43 -15.24 -1.04 7.02
CA LEU A 43 -15.08 -1.80 8.27
C LEU A 43 -15.39 -3.30 8.09
N PHE A 44 -16.15 -3.69 7.07
CA PHE A 44 -16.42 -5.12 6.77
C PHE A 44 -15.36 -5.77 5.86
N CYS A 45 -14.45 -5.00 5.26
CA CYS A 45 -13.35 -5.54 4.48
C CYS A 45 -12.12 -5.77 5.36
N SER A 46 -12.09 -6.89 6.08
CA SER A 46 -10.94 -7.26 6.91
C SER A 46 -9.79 -7.77 6.04
N CYS A 47 -8.85 -6.89 5.66
CA CYS A 47 -7.60 -7.30 5.00
C CYS A 47 -6.51 -7.57 6.04
N ARG A 48 -5.92 -8.76 6.04
CA ARG A 48 -4.89 -9.20 7.00
C ARG A 48 -3.64 -9.66 6.28
N LEU A 49 -2.50 -9.11 6.67
CA LEU A 49 -1.19 -9.54 6.20
C LEU A 49 -0.48 -10.34 7.29
N TYR A 50 -0.32 -11.64 7.06
CA TYR A 50 0.40 -12.56 7.93
C TYR A 50 1.89 -12.52 7.58
N MET A 51 2.73 -12.13 8.55
CA MET A 51 4.16 -11.90 8.30
C MET A 51 5.03 -12.29 9.49
N ALA A 52 6.33 -12.42 9.27
CA ALA A 52 7.32 -12.57 10.33
C ALA A 52 8.41 -11.49 10.17
N TYR A 53 8.76 -10.80 11.25
CA TYR A 53 9.74 -9.70 11.22
C TYR A 53 11.15 -10.14 10.78
N THR A 54 11.48 -11.41 10.98
CA THR A 54 12.77 -11.98 10.61
C THR A 54 12.82 -12.49 9.16
N CYS A 55 11.72 -12.40 8.41
CA CYS A 55 11.62 -12.93 7.06
C CYS A 55 11.81 -11.82 6.00
N PRO A 56 12.86 -11.89 5.14
CA PRO A 56 13.11 -10.87 4.13
C PRO A 56 11.99 -10.79 3.07
N PHE A 57 11.35 -11.91 2.73
CA PHE A 57 10.22 -11.93 1.80
C PHE A 57 8.98 -11.24 2.38
N ALA A 58 8.73 -11.41 3.67
CA ALA A 58 7.60 -10.78 4.34
C ALA A 58 7.83 -9.28 4.57
N LEU A 59 9.10 -8.87 4.69
CA LEU A 59 9.51 -7.47 4.77
C LEU A 59 9.05 -6.68 3.54
N ALA A 60 9.21 -7.24 2.32
CA ALA A 60 8.77 -6.58 1.08
C ALA A 60 7.27 -6.24 1.07
N ALA A 61 6.42 -7.17 1.54
CA ALA A 61 4.98 -6.94 1.66
C ALA A 61 4.64 -5.89 2.74
N TRP A 62 5.35 -5.92 3.87
CA TRP A 62 5.18 -4.93 4.94
C TRP A 62 5.52 -3.51 4.49
N ILE A 63 6.63 -3.38 3.76
CA ILE A 63 7.09 -2.12 3.20
C ILE A 63 6.10 -1.59 2.17
N THR A 64 5.63 -2.46 1.29
CA THR A 64 4.62 -2.11 0.29
C THR A 64 3.37 -1.50 0.95
N ARG A 65 2.86 -2.16 2.00
CA ARG A 65 1.73 -1.66 2.80
C ARG A 65 2.01 -0.26 3.36
N ASN A 66 3.18 -0.05 3.97
CA ASN A 66 3.51 1.20 4.63
C ASN A 66 3.76 2.33 3.63
N TYR A 67 4.45 2.05 2.51
CA TYR A 67 4.69 3.00 1.42
C TYR A 67 3.39 3.49 0.78
N LYS A 68 2.41 2.59 0.60
CA LYS A 68 1.09 2.96 0.05
C LYS A 68 0.16 3.63 1.06
N GLY A 69 0.55 3.75 2.34
CA GLY A 69 -0.29 4.35 3.37
C GLY A 69 -1.47 3.48 3.78
N LEU A 70 -1.34 2.15 3.68
CA LEU A 70 -2.42 1.18 3.89
C LEU A 70 -2.47 0.62 5.32
N GLN A 71 -1.91 1.33 6.29
CA GLN A 71 -1.80 0.85 7.66
C GLN A 71 -3.17 0.59 8.31
N ASP A 72 -4.14 1.45 8.00
CA ASP A 72 -5.50 1.37 8.53
C ASP A 72 -6.38 0.36 7.77
N LYS A 73 -6.00 0.03 6.53
CA LYS A 73 -6.75 -0.89 5.66
C LYS A 73 -6.25 -2.34 5.77
N ILE A 74 -4.96 -2.54 5.97
CA ILE A 74 -4.32 -3.87 6.06
C ILE A 74 -3.80 -4.05 7.48
N GLN A 75 -4.38 -4.99 8.23
CA GLN A 75 -3.90 -5.33 9.56
C GLN A 75 -2.71 -6.30 9.48
N LEU A 76 -1.66 -6.04 10.26
CA LEU A 76 -0.54 -6.97 10.39
C LEU A 76 -0.85 -8.04 11.44
N VAL A 77 -0.60 -9.29 11.09
CA VAL A 77 -0.68 -10.43 12.01
C VAL A 77 0.70 -11.09 12.07
N PRO A 78 1.46 -10.91 13.16
CA PRO A 78 2.77 -11.53 13.29
C PRO A 78 2.65 -13.04 13.48
N ILE A 79 3.44 -13.81 12.74
CA ILE A 79 3.58 -15.26 12.83
C ILE A 79 4.99 -15.58 13.30
N ASP A 80 5.10 -16.30 14.41
CA ASP A 80 6.38 -16.87 14.85
C ASP A 80 6.77 -18.03 13.93
N LEU A 81 7.91 -17.93 13.26
CA LEU A 81 8.40 -18.96 12.34
C LEU A 81 8.96 -20.20 13.06
N TRP A 82 9.47 -20.04 14.28
CA TRP A 82 10.01 -21.15 15.08
C TRP A 82 8.88 -21.97 15.70
N LYS A 83 7.78 -21.29 16.05
CA LYS A 83 6.57 -21.90 16.62
C LYS A 83 5.33 -21.46 15.86
N ARG A 84 5.18 -21.93 14.62
CA ARG A 84 4.02 -21.59 13.80
C ARG A 84 2.74 -22.15 14.43
N PRO A 85 1.69 -21.32 14.59
CA PRO A 85 0.44 -21.79 15.14
C PRO A 85 -0.27 -22.72 14.16
N ALA A 86 -0.84 -23.81 14.67
CA ALA A 86 -1.53 -24.82 13.84
C ALA A 86 -2.67 -24.23 13.00
N TRP A 87 -3.41 -23.27 13.57
CA TRP A 87 -4.52 -22.60 12.89
C TRP A 87 -4.11 -21.88 11.60
N TYR A 88 -2.86 -21.42 11.49
CA TYR A 88 -2.41 -20.70 10.30
C TYR A 88 -2.38 -21.62 9.09
N LYS A 89 -1.78 -22.80 9.25
CA LYS A 89 -1.75 -23.83 8.20
C LYS A 89 -3.14 -24.36 7.89
N GLU A 90 -3.96 -24.59 8.92
CA GLU A 90 -5.25 -25.26 8.75
C GLU A 90 -6.35 -24.34 8.18
N LYS A 91 -6.33 -23.05 8.55
CA LYS A 91 -7.45 -22.14 8.29
C LYS A 91 -7.12 -20.98 7.35
N VAL A 92 -5.84 -20.63 7.21
CA VAL A 92 -5.43 -19.44 6.45
C VAL A 92 -4.65 -19.85 5.22
N TYR A 93 -3.45 -20.40 5.39
CA TYR A 93 -2.57 -20.69 4.26
C TYR A 93 -1.96 -22.09 4.37
N PRO A 94 -2.50 -23.09 3.63
CA PRO A 94 -2.07 -24.49 3.71
C PRO A 94 -0.59 -24.74 3.43
N GLU A 95 0.05 -23.92 2.59
CA GLU A 95 1.49 -24.02 2.34
C GLU A 95 2.34 -23.63 3.56
N ASN A 96 1.73 -22.97 4.55
CA ASN A 96 2.37 -22.59 5.82
C ASN A 96 3.62 -21.72 5.63
N LYS A 97 3.67 -20.92 4.57
CA LYS A 97 4.75 -19.95 4.29
C LYS A 97 4.29 -18.53 4.62
N VAL A 98 5.22 -17.61 4.82
CA VAL A 98 4.95 -16.17 4.90
C VAL A 98 5.76 -15.45 3.82
N PRO A 99 5.30 -14.29 3.32
CA PRO A 99 4.05 -13.60 3.66
C PRO A 99 2.81 -14.29 3.09
N ALA A 100 1.66 -14.03 3.70
CA ALA A 100 0.36 -14.32 3.10
C ALA A 100 -0.61 -13.17 3.37
N LEU A 101 -1.35 -12.74 2.35
CA LEU A 101 -2.37 -11.70 2.44
C LEU A 101 -3.75 -12.34 2.32
N GLU A 102 -4.61 -12.07 3.28
CA GLU A 102 -6.02 -12.45 3.24
C GLU A 102 -6.85 -11.20 2.97
N HIS A 103 -7.61 -11.22 1.88
CA HIS A 103 -8.50 -10.13 1.49
C HIS A 103 -9.79 -10.73 0.94
N ASN A 104 -10.94 -10.38 1.52
CA ASN A 104 -12.26 -10.87 1.09
C ASN A 104 -12.35 -12.41 0.99
N ASN A 105 -11.84 -13.13 1.99
CA ASN A 105 -11.76 -14.60 2.05
C ASN A 105 -10.88 -15.25 0.96
N VAL A 106 -10.12 -14.46 0.21
CA VAL A 106 -9.09 -14.96 -0.70
C VAL A 106 -7.74 -14.81 -0.02
N VAL A 107 -6.95 -15.89 -0.02
CA VAL A 107 -5.60 -15.89 0.53
C VAL A 107 -4.60 -15.95 -0.61
N ILE A 108 -3.71 -14.96 -0.65
CA ILE A 108 -2.62 -14.83 -1.61
C ILE A 108 -1.32 -15.08 -0.87
N GLY A 109 -0.57 -16.09 -1.31
CA GLY A 109 0.79 -16.33 -0.86
C GLY A 109 1.82 -15.76 -1.83
N ASP A 110 3.09 -16.00 -1.52
CA ASP A 110 4.26 -15.49 -2.25
C ASP A 110 4.47 -13.97 -2.14
N SER A 111 5.69 -13.56 -1.81
CA SER A 111 5.98 -12.14 -1.59
C SER A 111 5.74 -11.28 -2.82
N LEU A 112 6.07 -11.75 -4.02
CA LEU A 112 5.92 -10.93 -5.22
C LEU A 112 4.45 -10.80 -5.61
N ASP A 113 3.68 -11.87 -5.48
CA ASP A 113 2.26 -11.87 -5.78
C ASP A 113 1.48 -11.04 -4.76
N VAL A 114 1.83 -11.11 -3.48
CA VAL A 114 1.27 -10.23 -2.44
C VAL A 114 1.56 -8.76 -2.76
N VAL A 115 2.79 -8.40 -3.12
CA VAL A 115 3.16 -7.02 -3.45
C VAL A 115 2.39 -6.51 -4.68
N LYS A 116 2.34 -7.29 -5.76
CA LYS A 116 1.57 -6.96 -6.98
C LYS A 116 0.09 -6.82 -6.68
N TYR A 117 -0.46 -7.71 -5.86
CA TYR A 117 -1.86 -7.66 -5.48
C TYR A 117 -2.16 -6.39 -4.69
N ILE A 118 -1.32 -6.03 -3.73
CA ILE A 118 -1.49 -4.79 -2.96
C ILE A 118 -1.42 -3.56 -3.88
N ASP A 119 -0.48 -3.55 -4.84
CA ASP A 119 -0.33 -2.42 -5.75
C ASP A 119 -1.55 -2.22 -6.67
N ASN A 120 -2.12 -3.32 -7.17
CA ASN A 120 -3.24 -3.30 -8.12
C ASN A 120 -4.63 -3.12 -7.47
N ASN A 121 -4.83 -3.58 -6.23
CA ASN A 121 -6.16 -3.63 -5.60
C ASN A 121 -6.39 -2.53 -4.56
N PHE A 122 -5.33 -1.81 -4.16
CA PHE A 122 -5.44 -0.74 -3.16
C PHE A 122 -4.95 0.58 -3.73
N GLU A 123 -5.64 1.65 -3.37
CA GLU A 123 -5.25 3.03 -3.65
C GLU A 123 -3.88 3.36 -3.04
N GLY A 124 -3.25 4.43 -3.54
CA GLY A 124 -1.97 4.91 -3.06
C GLY A 124 -0.97 5.11 -4.20
N PRO A 125 0.26 5.56 -3.89
CA PRO A 125 1.32 5.67 -4.88
C PRO A 125 1.55 4.32 -5.58
N SER A 126 1.73 4.37 -6.91
CA SER A 126 2.13 3.21 -7.71
C SER A 126 3.55 2.80 -7.34
N LEU A 127 3.79 1.51 -7.15
CA LEU A 127 5.14 1.00 -6.93
C LEU A 127 5.96 1.03 -8.22
N LEU A 128 5.30 0.81 -9.36
CA LEU A 128 5.96 0.79 -10.66
C LEU A 128 6.01 2.19 -11.28
N PRO A 129 7.14 2.55 -11.91
CA PRO A 129 7.25 3.78 -12.67
C PRO A 129 6.33 3.76 -13.90
N ASN A 130 5.90 4.94 -14.35
CA ASN A 130 5.06 5.08 -15.54
C ASN A 130 5.83 4.82 -16.85
N ASP A 131 7.13 5.13 -16.85
CA ASP A 131 8.04 4.95 -17.98
C ASP A 131 8.23 3.44 -18.28
N PRO A 132 7.96 2.97 -19.52
CA PRO A 132 8.08 1.57 -19.89
C PRO A 132 9.49 0.99 -19.70
N ALA A 133 10.55 1.73 -20.03
CA ALA A 133 11.92 1.25 -19.92
C ALA A 133 12.34 1.15 -18.44
N LYS A 134 11.88 2.08 -17.60
CA LYS A 134 12.08 1.99 -16.15
C LYS A 134 11.30 0.82 -15.54
N ARG A 135 10.11 0.51 -16.06
CA ARG A 135 9.30 -0.62 -15.59
C ARG A 135 9.96 -1.96 -15.88
N GLU A 136 10.41 -2.17 -17.12
CA GLU A 136 11.12 -3.38 -17.52
C GLU A 136 12.35 -3.62 -16.65
N PHE A 137 13.12 -2.56 -16.36
CA PHE A 137 14.26 -2.65 -15.47
C PHE A 137 13.88 -3.01 -14.02
N VAL A 138 12.81 -2.44 -13.48
CA VAL A 138 12.31 -2.81 -12.15
C VAL A 138 11.86 -4.27 -12.11
N GLU A 139 11.22 -4.76 -13.17
CA GLU A 139 10.84 -6.17 -13.30
C GLU A 139 12.07 -7.10 -13.36
N GLU A 140 13.13 -6.72 -14.09
CA GLU A 140 14.41 -7.44 -14.10
C GLU A 140 15.04 -7.52 -12.70
N LEU A 141 15.08 -6.39 -11.98
CA LEU A 141 15.60 -6.34 -10.60
C LEU A 141 14.76 -7.19 -9.63
N LEU A 142 13.44 -7.14 -9.75
CA LEU A 142 12.53 -7.96 -8.94
C LEU A 142 12.79 -9.45 -9.19
N ALA A 143 12.98 -9.86 -10.45
CA ALA A 143 13.33 -11.25 -10.79
C ALA A 143 14.71 -11.67 -10.24
N TYR A 144 15.66 -10.73 -10.11
CA TYR A 144 16.97 -11.00 -9.52
C TYR A 144 16.94 -11.12 -7.98
N THR A 145 15.91 -10.59 -7.33
CA THR A 145 15.84 -10.45 -5.87
C THR A 145 15.96 -11.79 -5.16
N ASP A 146 15.34 -12.86 -5.67
CA ASP A 146 15.43 -14.20 -5.06
C ASP A 146 16.86 -14.73 -5.04
N LYS A 147 17.62 -14.50 -6.12
CA LYS A 147 19.02 -14.90 -6.22
C LYS A 147 19.87 -14.13 -5.21
N PHE A 148 19.63 -12.84 -5.07
CA PHE A 148 20.33 -12.00 -4.10
C PHE A 148 20.02 -12.43 -2.65
N VAL A 149 18.73 -12.55 -2.29
CA VAL A 149 18.29 -12.96 -0.96
C VAL A 149 18.85 -14.35 -0.62
N GLY A 150 18.83 -15.29 -1.57
CA GLY A 150 19.43 -16.61 -1.39
C GLY A 150 20.92 -16.57 -1.09
N ALA A 151 21.68 -15.74 -1.81
CA ALA A 151 23.12 -15.60 -1.59
C ALA A 151 23.46 -14.93 -0.24
N VAL A 152 22.72 -13.88 0.13
CA VAL A 152 22.86 -13.22 1.44
C VAL A 152 22.52 -14.19 2.57
N TYR A 153 21.42 -14.94 2.43
CA TYR A 153 21.03 -15.93 3.43
C TYR A 153 22.08 -17.04 3.59
N ALA A 154 22.61 -17.56 2.48
CA ALA A 154 23.72 -18.52 2.52
C ALA A 154 24.92 -17.94 3.30
N ARG A 155 25.27 -16.68 3.03
CA ARG A 155 26.36 -15.97 3.70
C ARG A 155 26.14 -15.82 5.20
N LEU A 156 24.93 -15.45 5.62
CA LEU A 156 24.56 -15.35 7.03
C LEU A 156 24.61 -16.70 7.75
N GLN A 157 24.37 -17.81 7.05
CA GLN A 157 24.52 -19.18 7.56
C GLN A 157 25.98 -19.67 7.55
N GLY A 158 26.95 -18.80 7.24
CA GLY A 158 28.38 -19.10 7.26
C GLY A 158 28.93 -19.72 5.98
N GLY A 159 28.13 -19.86 4.92
CA GLY A 159 28.54 -20.45 3.63
C GLY A 159 28.35 -19.52 2.43
N GLY A 160 28.88 -19.87 1.26
CA GLY A 160 28.64 -19.12 0.02
C GLY A 160 29.35 -17.76 -0.10
N ASP A 161 29.35 -17.22 -1.33
CA ASP A 161 29.83 -15.88 -1.65
C ASP A 161 28.64 -15.00 -2.07
N ALA A 162 28.56 -13.81 -1.49
CA ALA A 162 27.55 -12.81 -1.83
C ALA A 162 28.12 -11.68 -2.70
N GLY A 163 29.43 -11.64 -2.94
CA GLY A 163 30.10 -10.55 -3.65
C GLY A 163 29.57 -10.34 -5.07
N ALA A 164 29.43 -11.41 -5.86
CA ALA A 164 28.90 -11.30 -7.22
C ALA A 164 27.44 -10.77 -7.27
N PRO A 165 26.52 -11.25 -6.41
CA PRO A 165 25.20 -10.63 -6.28
C PRO A 165 25.19 -9.16 -5.88
N PHE A 166 26.03 -8.75 -4.93
CA PHE A 166 26.17 -7.34 -4.55
C PHE A 166 26.69 -6.48 -5.71
N ASN A 167 27.74 -6.93 -6.41
CA ASN A 167 28.31 -6.21 -7.54
C ASN A 167 27.32 -6.03 -8.69
N TYR A 168 26.50 -7.05 -8.97
CA TYR A 168 25.44 -6.94 -9.97
C TYR A 168 24.42 -5.88 -9.57
N LEU A 169 23.95 -5.89 -8.31
CA LEU A 169 23.00 -4.88 -7.83
C LEU A 169 23.58 -3.47 -7.90
N GLU A 170 24.82 -3.28 -7.47
CA GLU A 170 25.50 -1.98 -7.54
C GLU A 170 25.58 -1.47 -8.98
N THR A 171 25.99 -2.34 -9.91
CA THR A 171 26.08 -2.00 -11.34
C THR A 171 24.70 -1.69 -11.93
N ALA A 172 23.67 -2.44 -11.54
CA ALA A 172 22.31 -2.22 -12.02
C ALA A 172 21.76 -0.89 -11.50
N LEU A 173 21.95 -0.58 -10.22
CA LEU A 173 21.47 0.65 -9.60
C LEU A 173 22.17 1.91 -10.14
N GLN A 174 23.44 1.80 -10.55
CA GLN A 174 24.18 2.91 -11.19
C GLN A 174 23.54 3.41 -12.50
N LYS A 175 22.69 2.61 -13.17
CA LYS A 175 22.00 3.01 -14.40
C LYS A 175 20.98 4.14 -14.20
N PHE A 176 20.54 4.41 -12.97
CA PHE A 176 19.55 5.45 -12.66
C PHE A 176 20.09 6.45 -11.63
N THR A 177 20.88 7.42 -12.09
CA THR A 177 21.35 8.56 -11.27
C THR A 177 20.25 9.59 -10.97
N ASP A 178 19.15 9.57 -11.73
CA ASP A 178 18.16 10.65 -11.79
C ASP A 178 16.80 10.29 -11.14
N GLY A 179 16.77 9.34 -10.21
CA GLY A 179 15.56 8.92 -9.50
C GLY A 179 15.60 9.21 -8.00
N PRO A 180 14.46 9.22 -7.29
CA PRO A 180 14.39 9.32 -5.82
C PRO A 180 15.02 8.10 -5.10
N CYS A 181 15.67 7.20 -5.83
CA CYS A 181 16.27 5.95 -5.40
C CYS A 181 17.80 6.06 -5.19
N THR A 182 18.34 7.28 -5.17
CA THR A 182 19.75 7.54 -4.84
C THR A 182 20.00 7.26 -3.36
N TYR A 183 20.80 6.24 -3.08
CA TYR A 183 21.23 5.83 -1.73
C TYR A 183 21.88 6.97 -0.91
N SER A 184 22.33 8.05 -1.56
CA SER A 184 23.11 9.12 -0.91
C SER A 184 22.37 10.44 -0.64
N SER A 185 21.20 10.73 -1.23
CA SER A 185 20.65 12.10 -1.18
C SER A 185 19.40 12.32 -0.32
N ARG A 186 18.99 11.34 0.50
CA ARG A 186 17.81 11.49 1.39
C ARG A 186 18.01 11.19 2.87
N PHE A 187 19.24 10.93 3.31
CA PHE A 187 19.58 10.84 4.73
C PHE A 187 19.68 12.22 5.43
N GLU A 188 19.52 13.32 4.70
CA GLU A 188 19.37 14.64 5.29
C GLU A 188 17.91 14.90 5.66
N ARG A 189 17.64 14.77 6.97
CA ARG A 189 16.43 15.20 7.68
C ARG A 189 15.77 16.44 7.05
N LYS A 190 14.68 16.26 6.29
CA LYS A 190 13.50 17.15 6.30
C LYS A 190 12.25 16.38 5.87
N GLY A 191 11.33 16.20 6.83
CA GLY A 191 9.94 15.74 6.75
C GLY A 191 9.29 15.65 5.36
N GLY A 192 9.66 14.63 4.59
CA GLY A 192 9.04 14.27 3.31
C GLY A 192 8.89 12.76 3.23
N SER A 193 7.80 12.31 2.62
CA SER A 193 7.36 10.90 2.51
C SER A 193 8.49 9.92 2.24
N VAL A 194 8.62 8.95 3.16
CA VAL A 194 9.62 7.86 3.16
C VAL A 194 9.48 7.02 1.89
N GLY A 195 10.58 6.80 1.17
CA GLY A 195 10.61 6.00 -0.05
C GLY A 195 10.48 4.50 0.22
N PHE A 196 10.07 3.73 -0.79
CA PHE A 196 9.95 2.27 -0.73
C PHE A 196 11.26 1.58 -0.29
N LEU A 197 12.42 2.09 -0.71
CA LEU A 197 13.73 1.55 -0.35
C LEU A 197 14.18 1.96 1.07
N ASP A 198 13.70 3.08 1.61
CA ASP A 198 14.06 3.53 2.97
C ASP A 198 13.51 2.60 4.05
N GLN A 199 12.44 1.86 3.74
CA GLN A 199 11.84 0.90 4.66
C GLN A 199 12.49 -0.50 4.55
N LEU A 200 13.28 -0.76 3.50
CA LEU A 200 14.00 -2.05 3.29
C LEU A 200 15.24 -2.19 4.18
N LEU A 201 15.68 -1.11 4.83
CA LEU A 201 16.91 -1.04 5.62
C LEU A 201 16.67 -0.77 7.12
N TYR A 202 15.42 -0.82 7.59
CA TYR A 202 15.01 -0.76 9.00
C TYR A 202 14.34 -2.05 9.45
#